data_AF-C7R5U8-F1
#
_entry.id   AF-C7R5U8-F1
#
_cell.length_a   1.000
_cell.length_b   1.000
_cell.length_c   1.000
_cell.angle_alpha   90.00
_cell.angle_beta   90.00
_cell.angle_gamma   90.00
#
_symmetry.space_group_name_H-M   'P 1'
#
loop_
_entity.id
_entity.type
_entity.pdbx_description
1 polymer ?
#
loop_
_entity_poly.entity_id
_entity_poly.type
_entity_poly.pdbx_seq_one_letter_code
_entity_poly.pdbx_strand_id
1 'polypeptide(L)'
;MSFRKSAIKLVLLGFVVLFSGSSIAADSNKDKLKQMLDGTSKQQTVSSLSDELMTGHWIGVYDYNNRTADTPPANSFTLVMEKVSNDIAGIILEPDLNPGYYAQIAEVINPRVSGKTFSFTKKYNSGTTIDYSLEVDVDSRAMIGTWSIKNGPSGLVQMVKFDTKDFQ
;
A
#
# COMPACT_ATOMS: atom_id res chain seq x y z
N MET A 1 -46.87 35.26 -63.17
CA MET A 1 -47.70 34.51 -62.19
C MET A 1 -47.16 34.86 -60.80
N SER A 2 -47.71 35.82 -60.04
CA SER A 2 -49.03 35.94 -59.40
C SER A 2 -49.21 35.08 -58.13
N PHE A 3 -49.01 35.77 -56.99
CA PHE A 3 -49.79 35.79 -55.73
C PHE A 3 -50.21 34.52 -54.94
N ARG A 4 -50.24 34.77 -53.61
CA ARG A 4 -51.09 34.25 -52.50
C ARG A 4 -50.36 33.30 -51.54
N LYS A 5 -50.16 33.64 -50.26
CA LYS A 5 -51.08 33.89 -49.12
C LYS A 5 -51.90 32.65 -48.67
N SER A 6 -51.65 32.25 -47.41
CA SER A 6 -52.63 32.01 -46.31
C SER A 6 -53.16 30.60 -45.99
N ALA A 7 -53.60 30.51 -44.72
CA ALA A 7 -54.49 29.56 -44.01
C ALA A 7 -53.79 28.49 -43.14
N ILE A 8 -53.76 28.58 -41.80
CA ILE A 8 -54.83 28.55 -40.76
C ILE A 8 -55.55 27.19 -40.64
N LYS A 9 -55.37 26.51 -39.50
CA LYS A 9 -56.37 25.80 -38.64
C LYS A 9 -55.75 25.70 -37.23
N LEU A 10 -56.20 26.41 -36.18
CA LEU A 10 -57.42 26.29 -35.36
C LEU A 10 -57.63 24.87 -34.82
N VAL A 11 -57.53 24.61 -33.51
CA VAL A 11 -58.61 24.46 -32.50
C VAL A 11 -57.96 23.72 -31.31
N LEU A 12 -58.26 23.83 -30.01
CA LEU A 12 -59.05 24.71 -29.11
C LEU A 12 -59.00 24.01 -27.72
N LEU A 13 -59.05 24.78 -26.62
CA LEU A 13 -59.48 24.37 -25.26
C LEU A 13 -58.59 23.37 -24.46
N GLY A 14 -58.34 23.55 -23.16
CA GLY A 14 -58.85 24.53 -22.21
C GLY A 14 -58.39 24.25 -20.77
N PHE A 15 -58.81 25.15 -19.90
CA PHE A 15 -58.78 25.15 -18.43
C PHE A 15 -57.48 25.51 -17.69
N VAL A 16 -57.46 26.78 -17.29
CA VAL A 16 -56.81 27.29 -16.08
C VAL A 16 -57.44 26.64 -14.86
N VAL A 17 -56.61 26.05 -13.99
CA VAL A 17 -56.86 25.97 -12.55
C VAL A 17 -55.58 26.45 -11.85
N LEU A 18 -55.65 27.64 -11.27
CA LEU A 18 -54.77 28.08 -10.20
C LEU A 18 -55.19 27.35 -8.93
N PHE A 19 -54.30 26.62 -8.27
CA PHE A 19 -54.25 26.56 -6.80
C PHE A 19 -52.87 26.09 -6.31
N SER A 20 -52.43 26.79 -5.28
CA SER A 20 -51.17 26.76 -4.53
C SER A 20 -50.90 25.42 -3.84
N GLY A 21 -49.63 25.02 -3.72
CA GLY A 21 -49.25 23.89 -2.86
C GLY A 21 -47.78 23.44 -2.96
N SER A 22 -46.93 24.08 -2.16
CA SER A 22 -45.71 23.56 -1.50
C SER A 22 -44.95 22.39 -2.14
N SER A 23 -43.93 22.68 -2.94
CA SER A 23 -42.90 21.71 -3.34
C SER A 23 -41.80 21.59 -2.27
N ILE A 24 -42.12 21.03 -1.09
CA ILE A 24 -41.10 20.60 -0.12
C ILE A 24 -40.85 19.10 -0.34
N ALA A 25 -40.08 18.75 -1.37
CA ALA A 25 -39.62 17.37 -1.56
C ALA A 25 -38.32 17.25 -2.39
N ALA A 26 -37.67 18.36 -2.76
CA ALA A 26 -36.42 18.33 -3.53
C ALA A 26 -35.16 18.61 -2.68
N ASP A 27 -35.28 19.31 -1.54
CA ASP A 27 -34.11 19.65 -0.70
C ASP A 27 -33.65 18.52 0.23
N SER A 28 -34.53 17.59 0.64
CA SER A 28 -34.16 16.53 1.59
C SER A 28 -33.18 15.50 1.02
N ASN A 29 -33.12 15.37 -0.31
CA ASN A 29 -32.17 14.47 -0.97
C ASN A 29 -30.80 15.11 -1.15
N LYS A 30 -30.70 16.44 -1.26
CA LYS A 30 -29.42 17.14 -1.33
C LYS A 30 -28.67 17.06 -0.01
N ASP A 31 -29.39 17.21 1.10
CA ASP A 31 -28.81 17.11 2.44
C ASP A 31 -28.48 15.66 2.82
N LYS A 32 -29.27 14.68 2.38
CA LYS A 32 -28.92 13.25 2.51
C LYS A 32 -27.70 12.86 1.66
N LEU A 33 -27.62 13.35 0.42
CA LEU A 33 -26.46 13.08 -0.44
C LEU A 33 -25.20 13.73 0.14
N LYS A 34 -25.32 14.94 0.69
CA LYS A 34 -24.23 15.61 1.39
C LYS A 34 -23.83 14.89 2.68
N GLN A 35 -24.79 14.40 3.48
CA GLN A 35 -24.50 13.54 4.64
C GLN A 35 -23.90 12.19 4.29
N MET A 36 -24.23 11.59 3.13
CA MET A 36 -23.60 10.36 2.66
C MET A 36 -22.18 10.61 2.14
N LEU A 37 -21.94 11.75 1.50
CA LEU A 37 -20.61 12.17 1.05
C LEU A 37 -19.70 12.59 2.22
N ASP A 38 -20.25 13.31 3.20
CA ASP A 38 -19.53 13.78 4.39
C ASP A 38 -19.40 12.66 5.46
N GLY A 39 -20.39 11.77 5.55
CA GLY A 39 -20.44 10.65 6.50
C GLY A 39 -19.59 9.43 6.12
N THR A 40 -19.03 9.41 4.90
CA THR A 40 -18.08 8.38 4.44
C THR A 40 -16.63 8.92 4.42
N SER A 41 -16.35 10.03 5.11
CA SER A 41 -15.01 10.58 5.28
C SER A 41 -14.56 10.63 6.74
N LYS A 42 -14.83 9.55 7.47
CA LYS A 42 -13.79 8.97 8.34
C LYS A 42 -13.28 7.71 7.66
N GLN A 43 -12.74 7.90 6.47
CA GLN A 43 -11.60 7.08 6.09
C GLN A 43 -10.56 7.42 7.14
N GLN A 44 -10.47 6.57 8.17
CA GLN A 44 -9.35 6.55 9.09
C GLN A 44 -8.15 6.56 8.18
N THR A 45 -7.50 7.73 8.10
CA THR A 45 -6.27 7.90 7.36
C THR A 45 -5.41 6.81 7.95
N VAL A 46 -5.17 5.73 7.20
CA VAL A 46 -4.19 4.75 7.62
C VAL A 46 -2.95 5.61 7.63
N SER A 47 -2.54 6.01 8.84
CA SER A 47 -1.35 6.81 9.04
C SER A 47 -0.29 6.07 8.24
N SER A 48 0.24 6.71 7.21
CA SER A 48 1.44 6.20 6.57
C SER A 48 2.40 5.78 7.67
N LEU A 49 3.00 4.60 7.54
CA LEU A 49 3.96 4.10 8.52
C LEU A 49 4.97 5.22 8.83
N SER A 50 5.23 5.45 10.12
CA SER A 50 6.09 6.56 10.53
C SER A 50 7.50 6.37 9.99
N ASP A 51 8.21 7.48 9.76
CA ASP A 51 9.61 7.43 9.36
C ASP A 51 10.46 6.67 10.39
N GLU A 52 10.13 6.77 11.67
CA GLU A 52 10.79 6.01 12.76
C GLU A 52 10.70 4.50 12.50
N LEU A 53 9.55 4.01 12.07
CA LEU A 53 9.32 2.60 11.78
C LEU A 53 9.88 2.19 10.42
N MET A 54 10.05 3.12 9.49
CA MET A 54 10.57 2.82 8.15
C MET A 54 12.08 3.07 8.00
N THR A 55 12.77 3.42 9.07
CA THR A 55 14.22 3.65 9.09
C THR A 55 14.89 2.88 10.24
N GLY A 56 16.21 2.93 10.33
CA GLY A 56 17.02 2.32 11.39
C GLY A 56 17.40 0.86 11.12
N HIS A 57 17.73 0.15 12.19
CA HIS A 57 18.24 -1.21 12.12
C HIS A 57 17.13 -2.23 12.38
N TRP A 58 17.13 -3.29 11.58
CA TRP A 58 16.19 -4.39 11.63
C TRP A 58 16.97 -5.70 11.62
N ILE A 59 16.63 -6.60 12.53
CA ILE A 59 17.17 -7.97 12.54
C ILE A 59 16.08 -8.87 12.01
N GLY A 60 16.35 -9.50 10.87
CA GLY A 60 15.45 -10.43 10.21
C GLY A 60 15.92 -11.87 10.34
N VAL A 61 14.96 -12.79 10.38
CA VAL A 61 15.16 -14.23 10.20
C VAL A 61 14.20 -14.69 9.12
N TYR A 62 14.66 -15.62 8.28
CA TYR A 62 13.81 -16.20 7.25
C TYR A 62 13.88 -17.72 7.26
N ASP A 63 12.80 -18.33 6.82
CA ASP A 63 12.67 -19.77 6.64
C ASP A 63 12.09 -20.11 5.27
N TYR A 64 12.29 -21.33 4.78
CA TYR A 64 11.80 -21.86 3.52
C TYR A 64 10.49 -22.62 3.73
N ASN A 65 9.51 -22.44 2.86
CA ASN A 65 8.22 -23.14 2.95
C ASN A 65 8.33 -24.64 2.63
N ASN A 66 9.28 -25.04 1.78
CA ASN A 66 9.43 -26.41 1.27
C ASN A 66 10.84 -26.96 1.53
N ARG A 67 11.22 -27.08 2.80
CA ARG A 67 12.55 -27.61 3.16
C ARG A 67 12.75 -29.03 2.65
N THR A 68 13.85 -29.24 1.95
CA THR A 68 14.43 -30.54 1.58
C THR A 68 15.73 -30.76 2.36
N ALA A 69 16.31 -31.96 2.27
CA ALA A 69 17.62 -32.24 2.85
C ALA A 69 18.74 -31.32 2.30
N ASP A 70 18.56 -30.79 1.10
CA ASP A 70 19.51 -29.89 0.42
C ASP A 70 19.17 -28.41 0.61
N THR A 71 18.08 -28.08 1.32
CA THR A 71 17.73 -26.69 1.59
C THR A 71 18.70 -26.10 2.61
N PRO A 72 19.34 -24.96 2.33
CA PRO A 72 20.19 -24.28 3.31
C PRO A 72 19.42 -24.02 4.61
N PRO A 73 20.12 -23.99 5.77
CA PRO A 73 19.45 -23.63 7.02
C PRO A 73 18.81 -22.24 6.91
N ALA A 74 17.72 -22.04 7.66
CA ALA A 74 17.21 -20.70 7.94
C ALA A 74 18.37 -19.81 8.42
N ASN A 75 18.38 -18.57 7.98
CA ASN A 75 19.46 -17.63 8.28
C ASN A 75 18.90 -16.31 8.79
N SER A 76 19.79 -15.54 9.43
CA SER A 76 19.51 -14.19 9.90
C SER A 76 20.16 -13.16 8.98
N PHE A 77 19.59 -11.97 8.95
CA PHE A 77 20.14 -10.81 8.26
C PHE A 77 19.94 -9.55 9.07
N THR A 78 20.78 -8.56 8.82
CA THR A 78 20.54 -7.18 9.26
C THR A 78 20.09 -6.36 8.07
N LEU A 79 18.97 -5.65 8.22
CA LEU A 79 18.50 -4.64 7.28
C LEU A 79 18.70 -3.27 7.91
N VAL A 80 19.41 -2.38 7.23
CA VAL A 80 19.54 -0.98 7.61
C VAL A 80 18.76 -0.16 6.61
N MET A 81 17.81 0.64 7.09
CA MET A 81 16.97 1.50 6.25
C MET A 81 17.17 2.97 6.61
N GLU A 82 17.18 3.82 5.59
CA GLU A 82 17.30 5.26 5.73
C GLU A 82 16.29 5.96 4.82
N LYS A 83 15.84 7.13 5.26
CA LYS A 83 14.96 7.97 4.44
C LYS A 83 15.81 8.81 3.49
N VAL A 84 15.53 8.70 2.19
CA VAL A 84 16.18 9.49 1.14
C VAL A 84 15.11 10.30 0.43
N SER A 85 15.05 11.60 0.74
CA SER A 85 13.99 12.50 0.28
C SER A 85 12.59 11.99 0.67
N ASN A 86 11.81 11.48 -0.30
CA ASN A 86 10.47 10.94 -0.08
C ASN A 86 10.43 9.40 -0.23
N ASP A 87 11.59 8.75 -0.27
CA ASP A 87 11.72 7.31 -0.48
C ASP A 87 12.54 6.65 0.64
N ILE A 88 12.62 5.32 0.64
CA ILE A 88 13.38 4.51 1.59
C ILE A 88 14.55 3.84 0.85
N ALA A 89 15.77 4.12 1.26
CA ALA A 89 16.91 3.31 0.85
C ALA A 89 17.19 2.24 1.91
N GLY A 90 17.76 1.11 1.50
CA GLY A 90 18.18 0.10 2.46
C GLY A 90 19.27 -0.82 1.96
N ILE A 91 20.03 -1.37 2.91
CA ILE A 91 21.07 -2.37 2.68
C ILE A 91 20.80 -3.58 3.58
N ILE A 92 20.97 -4.77 3.02
CA ILE A 92 20.85 -6.04 3.72
C ILE A 92 22.23 -6.67 3.83
N LEU A 93 22.60 -7.06 5.05
CA LEU A 93 23.83 -7.73 5.42
C LEU A 93 23.50 -9.14 5.92
N GLU A 94 24.15 -10.13 5.32
CA GLU A 94 23.98 -11.55 5.66
C GLU A 94 25.33 -12.22 5.86
N PRO A 95 25.43 -13.25 6.72
CA PRO A 95 26.62 -14.11 6.75
C PRO A 95 26.89 -14.68 5.36
N ASP A 96 28.14 -14.58 4.90
CA ASP A 96 28.54 -15.24 3.66
C ASP A 96 28.67 -16.75 3.89
N LEU A 97 28.25 -17.54 2.91
CA LEU A 97 28.43 -19.00 2.94
C LEU A 97 29.86 -19.41 2.57
N ASN A 98 30.59 -18.52 1.88
CA ASN A 98 31.99 -18.70 1.56
C ASN A 98 32.87 -18.21 2.73
N PRO A 99 33.69 -19.08 3.34
CA PRO A 99 34.52 -18.73 4.49
C PRO A 99 35.59 -17.66 4.21
N GLY A 100 35.86 -17.34 2.94
CA GLY A 100 36.75 -16.24 2.56
C GLY A 100 36.15 -14.84 2.72
N TYR A 101 34.83 -14.73 2.93
CA TYR A 101 34.12 -13.46 3.09
C TYR A 101 33.34 -13.43 4.40
N TYR A 102 33.28 -12.26 5.03
CA TYR A 102 32.58 -12.09 6.30
C TYR A 102 31.06 -11.95 6.13
N ALA A 103 30.63 -11.25 5.07
CA ALA A 103 29.23 -10.97 4.82
C ALA A 103 28.96 -10.75 3.34
N GLN A 104 27.75 -11.10 2.91
CA GLN A 104 27.17 -10.69 1.64
C GLN A 104 26.35 -9.42 1.86
N ILE A 105 26.44 -8.52 0.88
CA ILE A 105 25.71 -7.27 0.85
C ILE A 105 24.69 -7.32 -0.28
N ALA A 106 23.47 -6.91 0.00
CA ALA A 106 22.42 -6.72 -0.99
C ALA A 106 21.73 -5.37 -0.81
N GLU A 107 21.21 -4.82 -1.90
CA GLU A 107 20.48 -3.56 -1.90
C GLU A 107 18.98 -3.80 -1.82
N VAL A 108 18.28 -2.93 -1.12
CA VAL A 108 16.82 -2.81 -1.18
C VAL A 108 16.47 -1.89 -2.36
N ILE A 109 15.72 -2.42 -3.32
CA ILE A 109 15.25 -1.69 -4.49
C ILE A 109 13.72 -1.75 -4.58
N ASN A 110 13.14 -0.77 -5.27
CA ASN A 110 11.69 -0.65 -5.48
C ASN A 110 10.85 -0.76 -4.18
N PRO A 111 11.24 -0.08 -3.08
CA PRO A 111 10.46 -0.07 -1.85
C PRO A 111 9.05 0.49 -2.11
N ARG A 112 8.05 -0.09 -1.46
CA ARG A 112 6.67 0.38 -1.52
C ARG A 112 6.02 0.23 -0.16
N VAL A 113 5.39 1.31 0.29
CA VAL A 113 4.55 1.32 1.50
C VAL A 113 3.10 1.53 1.07
N SER A 114 2.22 0.62 1.49
CA SER A 114 0.79 0.71 1.23
C SER A 114 0.02 0.29 2.49
N GLY A 115 -0.50 1.27 3.22
CA GLY A 115 -1.10 1.04 4.53
C GLY A 115 -0.08 0.46 5.50
N LYS A 116 -0.33 -0.75 6.02
CA LYS A 116 0.61 -1.48 6.90
C LYS A 116 1.57 -2.40 6.13
N THR A 117 1.44 -2.48 4.81
CA THR A 117 2.29 -3.37 4.01
C THR A 117 3.54 -2.62 3.57
N PHE A 118 4.71 -3.21 3.84
CA PHE A 118 5.98 -2.82 3.25
C PHE A 118 6.46 -3.93 2.32
N SER A 119 6.70 -3.59 1.06
CA SER A 119 7.27 -4.51 0.08
C SER A 119 8.50 -3.91 -0.57
N PHE A 120 9.44 -4.77 -0.93
CA PHE A 120 10.65 -4.39 -1.63
C PHE A 120 11.26 -5.59 -2.36
N THR A 121 12.21 -5.33 -3.25
CA THR A 121 13.05 -6.36 -3.84
C THR A 121 14.45 -6.23 -3.26
N LYS A 122 15.00 -7.32 -2.73
CA LYS A 122 16.42 -7.43 -2.39
C LYS A 122 17.20 -7.83 -3.64
N LYS A 123 18.32 -7.16 -3.91
CA LYS A 123 19.19 -7.44 -5.06
C LYS A 123 20.65 -7.61 -4.62
N TYR A 124 21.22 -8.78 -4.88
CA TYR A 124 22.66 -9.01 -4.71
C TYR A 124 23.45 -8.44 -5.88
N ASN A 125 24.74 -8.19 -5.66
CA ASN A 125 25.69 -7.77 -6.70
C ASN A 125 25.81 -8.78 -7.87
N SER A 126 25.56 -10.07 -7.59
CA SER A 126 25.52 -11.13 -8.61
C SER A 126 24.32 -11.03 -9.56
N GLY A 127 23.32 -10.20 -9.23
CA GLY A 127 22.10 -10.02 -9.99
C GLY A 127 20.90 -10.83 -9.50
N THR A 128 21.09 -11.75 -8.55
CA THR A 128 19.97 -12.49 -7.93
C THR A 128 19.04 -11.51 -7.20
N THR A 129 17.73 -11.64 -7.44
CA THR A 129 16.68 -10.84 -6.81
C THR A 129 15.73 -11.68 -5.98
N ILE A 130 15.29 -11.14 -4.85
CA ILE A 130 14.33 -11.76 -3.93
C ILE A 130 13.26 -10.73 -3.60
N ASP A 131 12.00 -11.07 -3.83
CA ASP A 131 10.87 -10.18 -3.54
C ASP A 131 10.35 -10.43 -2.13
N TYR A 132 10.15 -9.36 -1.36
CA TYR A 132 9.63 -9.35 0.00
C TYR A 132 8.27 -8.65 0.06
N SER A 133 7.35 -9.21 0.85
CA SER A 133 6.07 -8.60 1.17
C SER A 133 5.77 -8.80 2.65
N LEU A 134 5.75 -7.70 3.41
CA LEU A 134 5.74 -7.70 4.86
C LEU A 134 4.55 -6.88 5.38
N GLU A 135 3.89 -7.37 6.40
CA GLU A 135 2.96 -6.60 7.20
C GLU A 135 3.68 -6.05 8.44
N VAL A 136 3.50 -4.76 8.68
CA VAL A 136 4.13 -4.04 9.77
C VAL A 136 3.18 -3.96 10.97
N ASP A 137 3.65 -4.49 12.09
CA ASP A 137 3.04 -4.32 13.40
C ASP A 137 3.76 -3.18 14.13
N VAL A 138 3.03 -2.09 14.31
CA VAL A 138 3.53 -0.85 14.92
C VAL A 138 3.80 -1.06 16.41
N ASP A 139 2.96 -1.83 17.10
CA ASP A 139 3.02 -1.96 18.56
C ASP A 139 4.21 -2.82 18.97
N SER A 140 4.45 -3.92 18.23
CA SER A 140 5.59 -4.80 18.46
C SER A 140 6.87 -4.38 17.73
N ARG A 141 6.82 -3.30 16.94
CA ARG A 141 7.93 -2.85 16.06
C ARG A 141 8.49 -4.02 15.23
N ALA A 142 7.59 -4.85 14.70
CA ALA A 142 7.93 -6.04 13.94
C ALA A 142 7.37 -5.97 12.52
N MET A 143 8.02 -6.66 11.60
CA MET A 143 7.43 -6.96 10.29
C MET A 143 7.44 -8.47 10.06
N ILE A 144 6.33 -8.99 9.55
CA ILE A 144 6.17 -10.43 9.28
C ILE A 144 5.62 -10.57 7.87
N GLY A 145 6.10 -11.54 7.11
CA GLY A 145 5.54 -11.80 5.81
C GLY A 145 6.27 -12.89 5.05
N THR A 146 6.37 -12.70 3.75
CA THR A 146 6.91 -13.69 2.83
C THR A 146 8.06 -13.13 2.01
N TRP A 147 8.91 -14.04 1.55
CA TRP A 147 9.93 -13.77 0.55
C TRP A 147 9.85 -14.81 -0.57
N SER A 148 10.27 -14.45 -1.78
CA SER A 148 10.32 -15.38 -2.92
C SER A 148 11.37 -15.03 -3.95
N ILE A 149 11.91 -16.05 -4.60
CA ILE A 149 12.72 -15.94 -5.81
C ILE A 149 11.83 -16.33 -6.99
N LYS A 150 11.83 -15.53 -8.06
CA LYS A 150 11.07 -15.85 -9.27
C LYS A 150 11.48 -17.23 -9.82
N ASN A 151 10.49 -18.11 -9.99
CA ASN A 151 10.69 -19.51 -10.39
C ASN A 151 11.63 -20.31 -9.45
N GLY A 152 11.76 -19.88 -8.20
CA GLY A 152 12.66 -20.46 -7.20
C GLY A 152 11.98 -20.67 -5.86
N PRO A 153 12.77 -20.84 -4.79
CA PRO A 153 12.26 -21.02 -3.44
C PRO A 153 11.47 -19.81 -2.93
N SER A 154 10.63 -20.06 -1.93
CA SER A 154 9.90 -19.05 -1.19
C SER A 154 9.78 -19.45 0.27
N GLY A 155 9.35 -18.50 1.09
CA GLY A 155 9.37 -18.72 2.51
C GLY A 155 8.72 -17.62 3.34
N LEU A 156 8.87 -17.77 4.64
CA LEU A 156 8.42 -16.82 5.65
C LEU A 156 9.60 -16.00 6.14
N VAL A 157 9.31 -14.79 6.59
CA VAL A 157 10.28 -13.88 7.19
C VAL A 157 9.64 -13.14 8.34
N GLN A 158 10.42 -12.95 9.40
CA GLN A 158 10.08 -12.08 10.50
C GLN A 158 11.29 -11.18 10.78
N MET A 159 11.03 -9.91 11.06
CA MET A 159 12.05 -8.96 11.48
C MET A 159 11.55 -8.09 12.61
N VAL A 160 12.48 -7.69 13.48
CA VAL A 160 12.22 -6.79 14.60
C VAL A 160 13.15 -5.59 14.52
N LYS A 161 12.61 -4.41 14.82
CA LYS A 161 13.39 -3.18 14.88
C LYS A 161 14.28 -3.19 16.12
N PHE A 162 15.48 -2.68 15.96
CA PHE A 162 16.46 -2.57 17.01
C PHE A 162 16.98 -1.14 17.10
N ASP A 163 16.83 -0.52 18.27
CA ASP A 163 17.38 0.82 18.52
C ASP A 163 18.40 0.75 19.66
N THR A 164 19.41 1.63 19.64
CA THR A 164 20.46 1.69 20.68
C THR A 164 19.91 2.00 22.07
N LYS A 165 18.76 2.69 22.16
CA LYS A 165 18.03 2.93 23.42
C LYS A 165 17.52 1.66 24.08
N ASP A 166 17.41 0.56 23.34
CA ASP A 166 16.89 -0.72 23.86
C ASP A 166 17.92 -1.43 24.79
N PHE A 167 19.13 -0.87 24.96
CA PHE A 167 20.18 -1.37 25.86
C PHE A 167 20.51 -0.46 27.06
N GLN A 168 19.79 0.65 27.23
CA GLN A 168 20.00 1.59 28.33
C GLN A 168 19.03 1.29 29.47
#